data_AF-A0A1E8B465-F1
#
_entry.id   AF-A0A1E8B465-F1
#
_cell.length_a   1.000
_cell.length_b   1.000
_cell.length_c   1.000
_cell.angle_alpha   90.00
_cell.angle_beta   90.00
_cell.angle_gamma   90.00
#
_symmetry.space_group_name_H-M   'P 1'
#
loop_
_entity.id
_entity.type
_entity.pdbx_description
1 polymer ?
#
loop_
_entity_poly.entity_id
_entity_poly.type
_entity_poly.pdbx_seq_one_letter_code
_entity_poly.pdbx_strand_id
1 'polypeptide(L)'
;MEQSMRKKNNNQINIVLNHRKKISLPASENQTVISSETTTKHEMLQRIEEEMGKLVGMDDIKKIIKEIYAWIYVNKKRQEVGLKSEKQVLHMLFRGNPGTGKTTVARMIGKLLFEMNILSKGHLVEAERADLVGEYIGHTAQKTRDLIKKAMGGILFIDEAYSLARGGEKDFGKEAIDTLVKHMEDKQHGFVLILAGYSREMNHFLSLNPGLQSRFPFIIEFADYSVNQLLEIGKRMYEEREYQLSKEAEWKFRDHLHAVKYSSQITSFSNGRYVRNIVEKSIRTQAMRLLQEDTYDKYDLIGISSMDLMLEEETHST
;
A
#
# COMPACT_ATOMS: atom_id res chain seq x y z
N MET A 1 31.30 58.82 -39.98
CA MET A 1 32.71 58.45 -39.72
C MET A 1 32.99 59.05 -38.35
N GLU A 2 33.05 58.31 -37.25
CA GLU A 2 33.93 57.17 -36.94
C GLU A 2 33.33 56.43 -35.72
N GLN A 3 33.59 55.13 -35.62
CA GLN A 3 32.91 54.16 -34.76
C GLN A 3 33.67 53.88 -33.43
N SER A 4 32.90 53.57 -32.37
CA SER A 4 33.14 52.47 -31.39
C SER A 4 34.26 52.66 -30.32
N MET A 5 34.32 52.03 -29.13
CA MET A 5 33.72 50.81 -28.55
C MET A 5 33.53 50.92 -27.02
N ARG A 6 32.61 50.07 -26.52
CA ARG A 6 32.28 49.75 -25.13
C ARG A 6 33.35 48.84 -24.48
N LYS A 7 33.65 49.05 -23.20
CA LYS A 7 34.32 48.08 -22.31
C LYS A 7 33.34 46.96 -21.91
N LYS A 8 33.68 45.70 -22.22
CA LYS A 8 33.14 44.48 -21.59
C LYS A 8 34.32 43.67 -21.06
N ASN A 9 34.34 43.43 -19.76
CA ASN A 9 35.27 42.49 -19.11
C ASN A 9 34.80 41.05 -19.38
N ASN A 10 35.63 40.28 -20.08
CA ASN A 10 35.50 38.83 -20.23
C ASN A 10 36.66 38.16 -19.48
N ASN A 11 36.42 37.71 -18.25
CA ASN A 11 37.31 36.76 -17.58
C ASN A 11 36.91 35.34 -18.01
N GLN A 12 37.58 34.81 -19.02
CA GLN A 12 37.52 33.39 -19.38
C GLN A 12 38.29 32.55 -18.35
N ILE A 13 37.64 31.56 -17.77
CA ILE A 13 38.27 30.52 -16.94
C ILE A 13 38.54 29.32 -17.85
N ASN A 14 39.81 28.97 -18.03
CA ASN A 14 40.22 27.75 -18.72
C ASN A 14 39.92 26.52 -17.86
N ILE A 15 39.00 25.66 -18.31
CA ILE A 15 38.76 24.34 -17.73
C ILE A 15 39.61 23.33 -18.51
N VAL A 16 40.65 22.80 -17.86
CA VAL A 16 41.47 21.71 -18.39
C VAL A 16 40.69 20.40 -18.25
N LEU A 17 40.13 19.91 -19.35
CA LEU A 17 39.52 18.57 -19.45
C LEU A 17 40.63 17.52 -19.59
N ASN A 18 40.97 16.83 -18.49
CA ASN A 18 41.93 15.74 -18.53
C ASN A 18 41.27 14.46 -19.05
N HIS A 19 41.43 14.17 -20.34
CA HIS A 19 41.09 12.88 -20.95
C HIS A 19 42.07 11.80 -20.46
N ARG A 20 41.61 10.86 -19.62
CA ARG A 20 42.38 9.64 -19.35
C ARG A 20 42.27 8.66 -20.52
N LYS A 21 43.41 8.48 -21.19
CA LYS A 21 43.73 7.48 -22.22
C LYS A 21 43.27 6.06 -21.84
N LYS A 22 42.66 5.38 -22.81
CA LYS A 22 42.59 3.92 -22.88
C LYS A 22 44.01 3.34 -22.87
N ILE A 23 44.27 2.40 -21.96
CA ILE A 23 45.40 1.48 -22.03
C ILE A 23 44.80 0.07 -22.07
N SER A 24 45.01 -0.61 -23.18
CA SER A 24 44.73 -2.02 -23.42
C SER A 24 46.01 -2.84 -23.21
N LEU A 25 45.89 -4.05 -22.65
CA LEU A 25 46.71 -5.29 -22.82
C LEU A 25 46.47 -6.23 -21.61
N PRO A 26 46.80 -7.55 -21.68
CA PRO A 26 46.25 -8.62 -22.51
C PRO A 26 45.57 -9.74 -21.65
N ALA A 27 45.14 -10.82 -22.30
CA ALA A 27 44.31 -11.90 -21.75
C ALA A 27 45.05 -12.90 -20.82
N SER A 28 44.26 -13.40 -19.86
CA SER A 28 44.29 -14.69 -19.15
C SER A 28 45.44 -15.02 -18.18
N GLU A 29 45.11 -15.12 -16.89
CA GLU A 29 45.25 -16.37 -16.11
C GLU A 29 44.52 -16.29 -14.75
N ASN A 30 44.04 -17.45 -14.31
CA ASN A 30 43.12 -17.71 -13.20
C ASN A 30 43.52 -17.10 -11.85
N GLN A 31 42.64 -16.28 -11.26
CA GLN A 31 42.48 -16.17 -9.80
C GLN A 31 41.01 -15.99 -9.43
N THR A 32 40.36 -17.14 -9.18
CA THR A 32 39.22 -17.25 -8.27
C THR A 32 39.62 -16.72 -6.89
N VAL A 33 39.19 -15.51 -6.50
CA VAL A 33 38.68 -15.16 -5.15
C VAL A 33 37.91 -13.83 -5.29
N ILE A 34 36.86 -13.69 -4.47
CA ILE A 34 36.08 -12.50 -4.10
C ILE A 34 34.72 -12.38 -4.82
N SER A 35 33.76 -13.19 -4.37
CA SER A 35 32.33 -12.95 -4.59
C SER A 35 31.48 -13.25 -3.36
N SER A 36 31.99 -13.03 -2.13
CA SER A 36 31.30 -13.48 -0.90
C SER A 36 31.11 -12.44 0.21
N GLU A 37 31.02 -11.14 -0.09
CA GLU A 37 30.73 -10.12 0.94
C GLU A 37 29.50 -9.23 0.67
N THR A 38 28.83 -9.40 -0.46
CA THR A 38 27.67 -8.55 -0.82
C THR A 38 26.32 -9.08 -0.34
N THR A 39 26.27 -10.30 0.20
CA THR A 39 25.01 -11.05 0.36
C THR A 39 24.25 -10.80 1.67
N THR A 40 24.82 -10.09 2.67
CA THR A 40 24.25 -10.04 4.04
C THR A 40 23.98 -8.64 4.63
N LYS A 41 24.02 -7.54 3.86
CA LYS A 41 23.83 -6.18 4.45
C LYS A 41 22.37 -5.74 4.63
N HIS A 42 21.41 -6.39 3.98
CA HIS A 42 20.01 -5.95 3.96
C HIS A 42 19.00 -7.10 4.11
N GLU A 43 19.28 -8.08 4.97
CA GLU A 43 18.40 -9.23 5.23
C GLU A 43 16.95 -8.82 5.54
N MET A 44 16.78 -7.72 6.28
CA MET A 44 15.48 -7.17 6.63
C MET A 44 14.70 -6.70 5.39
N LEU A 45 15.35 -5.98 4.47
CA LEU A 45 14.70 -5.56 3.23
C LEU A 45 14.34 -6.78 2.38
N GLN A 46 15.24 -7.77 2.30
CA GLN A 46 14.99 -9.02 1.57
C GLN A 46 13.77 -9.76 2.12
N ARG A 47 13.64 -9.92 3.44
CA ARG A 47 12.45 -10.56 4.06
C ARG A 47 11.16 -9.83 3.72
N ILE A 48 11.19 -8.50 3.67
CA ILE A 48 9.99 -7.69 3.36
C ILE A 48 9.69 -7.75 1.86
N GLU A 49 10.71 -7.72 1.00
CA GLU A 49 10.56 -7.96 -0.44
C GLU A 49 9.98 -9.37 -0.71
N GLU A 50 10.38 -10.38 0.06
CA GLU A 50 9.82 -11.74 0.01
C GLU A 50 8.36 -11.78 0.49
N GLU A 51 8.03 -11.16 1.62
CA GLU A 51 6.65 -11.08 2.12
C GLU A 51 5.74 -10.33 1.15
N MET A 52 6.21 -9.24 0.56
CA MET A 52 5.50 -8.52 -0.48
C MET A 52 5.44 -9.29 -1.80
N GLY A 53 6.43 -10.15 -2.08
CA GLY A 53 6.42 -11.07 -3.22
C GLY A 53 5.28 -12.09 -3.15
N LYS A 54 4.80 -12.40 -1.94
CA LYS A 54 3.60 -13.22 -1.71
C LYS A 54 2.30 -12.47 -1.98
N LEU A 55 2.33 -11.18 -2.29
CA LEU A 55 1.14 -10.43 -2.69
C LEU A 55 1.07 -10.35 -4.19
N VAL A 56 -0.14 -10.53 -4.70
CA VAL A 56 -0.40 -10.49 -6.14
C VAL A 56 -0.33 -9.03 -6.60
N GLY A 57 0.49 -8.76 -7.62
CA GLY A 57 0.72 -7.39 -8.11
C GLY A 57 1.57 -6.54 -7.15
N MET A 58 1.30 -5.23 -7.16
CA MET A 58 1.92 -4.23 -6.25
C MET A 58 3.37 -3.81 -6.54
N ASP A 59 3.86 -3.93 -7.76
CA ASP A 59 5.26 -3.61 -8.08
C ASP A 59 5.62 -2.14 -7.78
N ASP A 60 4.69 -1.21 -7.99
CA ASP A 60 4.93 0.20 -7.67
C ASP A 60 4.96 0.45 -6.15
N ILE A 61 4.15 -0.29 -5.38
CA ILE A 61 4.17 -0.22 -3.91
C ILE A 61 5.50 -0.77 -3.38
N LYS A 62 6.02 -1.84 -3.97
CA LYS A 62 7.34 -2.40 -3.61
C LYS A 62 8.46 -1.37 -3.82
N LYS A 63 8.41 -0.62 -4.93
CA LYS A 63 9.37 0.48 -5.18
C LYS A 63 9.29 1.55 -4.09
N ILE A 64 8.08 2.01 -3.74
CA ILE A 64 7.89 3.02 -2.68
C ILE A 64 8.41 2.51 -1.33
N ILE A 65 8.13 1.26 -0.97
CA ILE A 65 8.64 0.68 0.28
C ILE A 65 10.17 0.61 0.28
N LYS A 66 10.78 0.26 -0.86
CA LYS A 66 12.24 0.26 -1.02
C LYS A 66 12.83 1.66 -0.90
N GLU A 67 12.16 2.67 -1.44
CA GLU A 67 12.54 4.08 -1.30
C GLU A 67 12.48 4.52 0.18
N ILE A 68 11.39 4.19 0.89
CA ILE A 68 11.24 4.47 2.32
C ILE A 68 12.37 3.78 3.11
N TYR A 69 12.62 2.50 2.86
CA TYR A 69 13.69 1.76 3.51
C TYR A 69 15.06 2.41 3.26
N ALA A 70 15.39 2.72 2.00
CA ALA A 70 16.65 3.31 1.62
C ALA A 70 16.85 4.69 2.29
N TRP A 71 15.79 5.51 2.31
CA TRP A 71 15.82 6.81 2.95
C TRP A 71 16.03 6.72 4.46
N ILE A 72 15.34 5.80 5.13
CA ILE A 72 15.50 5.57 6.57
C ILE A 72 16.91 5.05 6.88
N TYR A 73 17.37 4.05 6.12
CA TYR A 73 18.68 3.43 6.31
C TYR A 73 19.83 4.43 6.14
N VAL A 74 19.82 5.20 5.05
CA VAL A 74 20.87 6.19 4.77
C VAL A 74 20.88 7.29 5.83
N ASN A 75 19.72 7.77 6.28
CA ASN A 75 19.65 8.75 7.36
C ASN A 75 20.21 8.23 8.68
N LYS A 76 19.94 6.96 9.02
CA LYS A 76 20.55 6.32 10.19
C LYS A 76 22.07 6.28 10.06
N LYS A 77 22.61 5.92 8.88
CA LYS A 77 24.06 5.96 8.64
C LYS A 77 24.65 7.36 8.72
N ARG A 78 23.92 8.40 8.29
CA ARG A 78 24.33 9.80 8.47
C ARG A 78 24.43 10.17 9.95
N GLN A 79 23.46 9.77 10.77
CA GLN A 79 23.49 10.00 12.22
C GLN A 79 24.68 9.29 12.89
N GLU A 80 24.95 8.03 12.52
CA GLU A 80 26.07 7.24 13.07
C GLU A 80 27.44 7.91 12.85
N VAL A 81 27.60 8.68 11.76
CA VAL A 81 28.83 9.43 11.47
C VAL A 81 28.77 10.91 11.93
N GLY A 82 27.78 11.26 12.76
CA GLY A 82 27.67 12.60 13.36
C GLY A 82 27.13 13.68 12.43
N LEU A 83 26.60 13.34 11.25
CA LEU A 83 25.95 14.31 10.37
C LEU A 83 24.56 14.66 10.89
N LYS A 84 24.14 15.91 10.65
CA LYS A 84 22.74 16.30 10.86
C LYS A 84 21.84 15.47 9.94
N SER A 85 20.84 14.85 10.53
CA SER A 85 19.74 14.19 9.85
C SER A 85 18.46 14.96 10.13
N GLU A 86 17.63 15.14 9.10
CA GLU A 86 16.29 15.67 9.29
C GLU A 86 15.38 14.63 9.93
N LYS A 87 14.39 15.11 10.68
CA LYS A 87 13.32 14.29 11.25
C LYS A 87 12.45 13.75 10.12
N GLN A 88 12.18 12.44 10.12
CA GLN A 88 11.47 11.78 9.04
C GLN A 88 9.97 11.80 9.30
N VAL A 89 9.22 12.51 8.47
CA VAL A 89 7.75 12.40 8.45
C VAL A 89 7.39 11.20 7.60
N LEU A 90 6.78 10.19 8.21
CA LEU A 90 6.45 8.91 7.55
C LEU A 90 4.94 8.69 7.38
N HIS A 91 4.13 9.74 7.57
CA HIS A 91 2.69 9.67 7.33
C HIS A 91 2.40 9.41 5.85
N MET A 92 1.38 8.60 5.59
CA MET A 92 1.09 8.12 4.24
C MET A 92 -0.37 8.30 3.86
N LEU A 93 -0.61 8.44 2.57
CA LEU A 93 -1.94 8.53 1.97
C LEU A 93 -2.15 7.36 1.03
N PHE A 94 -3.12 6.50 1.32
CA PHE A 94 -3.46 5.33 0.51
C PHE A 94 -4.71 5.62 -0.30
N ARG A 95 -4.59 5.51 -1.63
CA ARG A 95 -5.69 5.83 -2.55
C ARG A 95 -5.97 4.64 -3.45
N GLY A 96 -7.22 4.21 -3.51
CA GLY A 96 -7.64 3.16 -4.43
C GLY A 96 -8.93 2.47 -4.00
N ASN A 97 -9.47 1.64 -4.90
CA ASN A 97 -10.75 0.95 -4.72
C ASN A 97 -10.72 -0.05 -3.55
N PRO A 98 -11.87 -0.54 -3.06
CA PRO A 98 -11.91 -1.56 -2.02
C PRO A 98 -11.22 -2.84 -2.49
N GLY A 99 -10.67 -3.61 -1.55
CA GLY A 99 -10.10 -4.92 -1.86
C GLY A 99 -8.79 -4.88 -2.66
N THR A 100 -8.12 -3.74 -2.78
CA THR A 100 -6.80 -3.60 -3.42
C THR A 100 -5.62 -3.84 -2.46
N GLY A 101 -5.88 -4.23 -1.21
CA GLY A 101 -4.82 -4.62 -0.25
C GLY A 101 -4.25 -3.50 0.63
N LYS A 102 -4.91 -2.33 0.70
CA LYS A 102 -4.51 -1.18 1.53
C LYS A 102 -4.16 -1.55 2.98
N THR A 103 -5.05 -2.23 3.68
CA THR A 103 -4.85 -2.64 5.09
C THR A 103 -3.71 -3.64 5.24
N THR A 104 -3.57 -4.57 4.29
CA THR A 104 -2.47 -5.56 4.26
C THR A 104 -1.12 -4.85 4.12
N VAL A 105 -1.02 -3.89 3.20
CA VAL A 105 0.17 -3.04 3.01
C VAL A 105 0.50 -2.21 4.25
N ALA A 106 -0.51 -1.61 4.88
CA ALA A 106 -0.33 -0.86 6.13
C ALA A 106 0.29 -1.74 7.24
N ARG A 107 -0.18 -2.98 7.38
CA ARG A 107 0.34 -3.93 8.37
C ARG A 107 1.81 -4.28 8.14
N MET A 108 2.21 -4.53 6.89
CA MET A 108 3.62 -4.79 6.57
C MET A 108 4.51 -3.57 6.80
N ILE A 109 4.02 -2.37 6.47
CA ILE A 109 4.76 -1.13 6.78
C ILE A 109 4.95 -0.97 8.30
N GLY A 110 3.95 -1.34 9.11
CA GLY A 110 4.07 -1.32 10.57
C GLY A 110 5.19 -2.23 11.07
N LYS A 111 5.24 -3.46 10.54
CA LYS A 111 6.30 -4.43 10.82
C LYS A 111 7.67 -3.94 10.35
N LEU A 112 7.76 -3.41 9.13
CA LEU A 112 8.96 -2.79 8.58
C LEU A 112 9.49 -1.72 9.54
N LEU A 113 8.67 -0.73 9.88
CA LEU A 113 9.10 0.40 10.70
C LEU A 113 9.48 -0.03 12.13
N PHE A 114 8.85 -1.08 12.67
CA PHE A 114 9.25 -1.68 13.94
C PHE A 114 10.63 -2.34 13.86
N GLU A 115 10.87 -3.19 12.87
CA GLU A 115 12.17 -3.85 12.66
C GLU A 115 13.29 -2.81 12.40
N MET A 116 12.96 -1.64 11.82
CA MET A 116 13.92 -0.54 11.63
C MET A 116 14.18 0.28 12.89
N ASN A 117 13.51 -0.04 14.01
CA ASN A 117 13.50 0.73 15.26
C ASN A 117 12.98 2.17 15.11
N ILE A 118 12.09 2.39 14.14
CA ILE A 118 11.38 3.67 13.96
C ILE A 118 10.12 3.69 14.82
N LEU A 119 9.42 2.55 14.89
CA LEU A 119 8.25 2.33 15.75
C LEU A 119 8.62 1.39 16.88
N SER A 120 8.06 1.59 18.07
CA SER A 120 8.37 0.75 19.25
C SER A 120 7.60 -0.57 19.30
N LYS A 121 6.52 -0.73 18.52
CA LYS A 121 5.66 -1.94 18.50
C LYS A 121 5.27 -2.41 17.10
N GLY A 122 5.03 -1.48 16.16
CA GLY A 122 4.63 -1.80 14.78
C GLY A 122 3.21 -2.34 14.60
N HIS A 123 2.36 -2.26 15.64
CA HIS A 123 0.96 -2.71 15.55
C HIS A 123 0.12 -1.75 14.71
N LEU A 124 -0.96 -2.28 14.13
CA LEU A 124 -1.93 -1.51 13.35
C LEU A 124 -3.20 -1.27 14.18
N VAL A 125 -3.61 -0.02 14.32
CA VAL A 125 -4.91 0.38 14.87
C VAL A 125 -5.76 0.89 13.72
N GLU A 126 -6.79 0.13 13.36
CA GLU A 126 -7.75 0.49 12.32
C GLU A 126 -8.89 1.30 12.95
N ALA A 127 -9.34 2.36 12.26
CA ALA A 127 -10.40 3.25 12.72
C ALA A 127 -11.19 3.80 11.53
N GLU A 128 -12.47 4.12 11.79
CA GLU A 128 -13.35 4.79 10.85
C GLU A 128 -13.93 6.06 11.47
N ARG A 129 -14.71 6.85 10.71
CA ARG A 129 -15.32 8.09 11.23
C ARG A 129 -16.05 7.92 12.56
N ALA A 130 -16.79 6.83 12.74
CA ALA A 130 -17.56 6.56 13.96
C ALA A 130 -16.68 6.44 15.22
N ASP A 131 -15.43 6.00 15.04
CA ASP A 131 -14.47 5.86 16.14
C ASP A 131 -13.84 7.19 16.53
N LEU A 132 -13.68 8.12 15.59
CA LEU A 132 -13.09 9.43 15.82
C LEU A 132 -14.11 10.47 16.29
N VAL A 133 -15.31 10.46 15.71
CA VAL A 133 -16.30 11.53 15.89
C VAL A 133 -17.26 11.19 17.04
N GLY A 134 -17.44 12.15 17.94
CA GLY A 134 -18.37 12.08 19.06
C GLY A 134 -19.77 12.59 18.69
N GLU A 135 -20.77 12.19 19.47
CA GLU A 135 -22.16 12.68 19.32
C GLU A 135 -22.35 14.08 19.94
N TYR A 136 -21.47 14.47 20.86
CA TYR A 136 -21.56 15.71 21.63
C TYR A 136 -20.30 16.58 21.47
N ILE A 137 -20.46 17.89 21.67
CA ILE A 137 -19.38 18.89 21.61
C ILE A 137 -18.24 18.49 22.54
N GLY A 138 -16.99 18.51 22.04
CA GLY A 138 -15.79 18.21 22.81
C GLY A 138 -15.48 16.72 22.99
N HIS A 139 -16.42 15.81 22.67
CA HIS A 139 -16.13 14.37 22.68
C HIS A 139 -15.21 13.95 21.53
N THR A 140 -15.28 14.63 20.39
CA THR A 140 -14.51 14.28 19.20
C THR A 140 -13.01 14.43 19.40
N ALA A 141 -12.55 15.56 19.96
CA ALA A 141 -11.14 15.72 20.30
C ALA A 141 -10.66 14.68 21.33
N GLN A 142 -11.51 14.25 22.26
CA GLN A 142 -11.15 13.22 23.24
C GLN A 142 -11.03 11.83 22.60
N LYS A 143 -12.06 11.39 21.85
CA LYS A 143 -12.04 10.12 21.10
C LYS A 143 -10.83 10.02 20.15
N THR A 144 -10.59 11.09 19.39
CA THR A 144 -9.45 11.15 18.48
C THR A 144 -8.12 11.01 19.22
N ARG A 145 -7.94 11.71 20.36
CA ARG A 145 -6.75 11.57 21.21
C ARG A 145 -6.57 10.17 21.77
N ASP A 146 -7.65 9.52 22.17
CA ASP A 146 -7.60 8.16 22.72
C ASP A 146 -7.20 7.14 21.66
N LEU A 147 -7.67 7.29 20.42
CA LEU A 147 -7.22 6.48 19.28
C LEU A 147 -5.73 6.69 18.98
N ILE A 148 -5.27 7.95 18.93
CA ILE A 148 -3.85 8.26 18.75
C ILE A 148 -3.02 7.62 19.87
N LYS A 149 -3.49 7.69 21.13
CA LYS A 149 -2.82 7.06 22.27
C LYS A 149 -2.69 5.54 22.09
N LYS A 150 -3.74 4.87 21.58
CA LYS A 150 -3.70 3.44 21.24
C LYS A 150 -2.71 3.14 20.11
N ALA A 151 -2.57 4.03 19.14
CA ALA A 151 -1.66 3.89 18.00
C ALA A 151 -0.18 4.22 18.31
N MET A 152 0.12 4.74 19.50
CA MET A 152 1.51 5.06 19.89
C MET A 152 2.40 3.82 19.83
N GLY A 153 3.53 3.95 19.13
CA GLY A 153 4.46 2.88 18.82
C GLY A 153 4.08 2.07 17.57
N GLY A 154 2.98 2.41 16.90
CA GLY A 154 2.43 1.68 15.76
C GLY A 154 1.90 2.61 14.67
N ILE A 155 0.90 2.11 13.93
CA ILE A 155 0.21 2.82 12.86
C ILE A 155 -1.23 3.10 13.28
N LEU A 156 -1.70 4.32 13.06
CA LEU A 156 -3.12 4.67 13.04
C LEU A 156 -3.59 4.66 11.58
N PHE A 157 -4.43 3.71 11.22
CA PHE A 157 -5.00 3.58 9.88
C PHE A 157 -6.46 4.02 9.90
N ILE A 158 -6.78 5.08 9.16
CA ILE A 158 -8.14 5.60 9.05
C ILE A 158 -8.68 5.26 7.66
N ASP A 159 -9.65 4.34 7.60
CA ASP A 159 -10.31 4.01 6.34
C ASP A 159 -11.41 5.03 6.02
N GLU A 160 -11.66 5.20 4.72
CA GLU A 160 -12.57 6.20 4.17
C GLU A 160 -12.42 7.59 4.82
N ALA A 161 -11.17 8.06 5.00
CA ALA A 161 -10.85 9.27 5.75
C ALA A 161 -11.54 10.54 5.22
N TYR A 162 -11.88 10.58 3.93
CA TYR A 162 -12.69 11.65 3.32
C TYR A 162 -14.03 11.86 4.02
N SER A 163 -14.57 10.83 4.68
CA SER A 163 -15.82 10.91 5.44
C SER A 163 -15.72 11.90 6.59
N LEU A 164 -14.54 12.18 7.15
CA LEU A 164 -14.34 13.18 8.20
C LEU A 164 -14.60 14.62 7.71
N ALA A 165 -14.42 14.87 6.41
CA ALA A 165 -14.73 16.17 5.80
C ALA A 165 -16.17 16.26 5.26
N ARG A 166 -16.94 15.16 5.28
CA ARG A 166 -18.37 15.20 4.96
C ARG A 166 -19.10 15.83 6.15
N GLY A 167 -19.78 16.95 5.92
CA GLY A 167 -20.50 17.69 6.95
C GLY A 167 -20.60 19.19 6.68
N GLY A 168 -21.59 19.87 7.29
CA GLY A 168 -21.67 21.33 7.30
C GLY A 168 -20.79 21.95 8.41
N GLU A 169 -20.88 23.26 8.62
CA GLU A 169 -20.08 23.97 9.64
C GLU A 169 -20.26 23.46 11.08
N LYS A 170 -21.36 22.75 11.37
CA LYS A 170 -21.67 22.15 12.67
C LYS A 170 -21.20 20.70 12.82
N ASP A 171 -20.50 20.15 11.83
CA ASP A 171 -19.97 18.78 11.91
C ASP A 171 -18.66 18.73 12.70
N PHE A 172 -18.59 17.82 13.66
CA PHE A 172 -17.42 17.61 14.49
C PHE A 172 -16.28 16.90 13.77
N GLY A 173 -16.47 16.42 12.52
CA GLY A 173 -15.40 15.81 11.72
C GLY A 173 -14.18 16.73 11.50
N LYS A 174 -14.40 18.04 11.38
CA LYS A 174 -13.31 19.03 11.30
C LYS A 174 -12.47 19.07 12.57
N GLU A 175 -13.11 18.97 13.74
CA GLU A 175 -12.42 18.91 15.04
C GLU A 175 -11.50 17.68 15.13
N ALA A 176 -11.92 16.54 14.57
CA ALA A 176 -11.09 15.34 14.49
C ALA A 176 -9.85 15.58 13.62
N ILE A 177 -10.02 16.20 12.43
CA ILE A 177 -8.93 16.54 11.52
C ILE A 177 -7.93 17.48 12.21
N ASP A 178 -8.41 18.56 12.83
CA ASP A 178 -7.55 19.53 13.53
C ASP A 178 -6.77 18.85 14.66
N THR A 179 -7.42 17.94 15.40
CA THR A 179 -6.79 17.15 16.45
C THR A 179 -5.69 16.22 15.90
N LEU A 180 -5.94 15.56 14.76
CA LEU A 180 -4.95 14.72 14.08
C LEU A 180 -3.75 15.55 13.63
N VAL A 181 -3.99 16.66 12.93
CA VAL A 181 -2.95 17.57 12.41
C VAL A 181 -2.03 18.05 13.52
N LYS A 182 -2.60 18.48 14.65
CA LYS A 182 -1.83 18.92 15.82
C LYS A 182 -0.93 17.80 16.35
N HIS A 183 -1.44 16.59 16.47
CA HIS A 183 -0.67 15.46 17.01
C HIS A 183 0.39 14.93 16.04
N MET A 184 0.19 15.09 14.72
CA MET A 184 1.22 14.78 13.73
C MET A 184 2.46 15.68 13.91
N GLU A 185 2.27 16.94 14.29
CA GLU A 185 3.37 17.87 14.57
C GLU A 185 4.00 17.61 15.96
N ASP A 186 3.16 17.52 16.99
CA ASP A 186 3.64 17.37 18.37
C ASP A 186 4.34 16.02 18.61
N LYS A 187 3.90 14.96 17.92
CA LYS A 187 4.35 13.57 18.14
C LYS A 187 4.97 12.93 16.90
N GLN A 188 5.81 13.68 16.20
CA GLN A 188 6.36 13.35 14.88
C GLN A 188 7.12 12.00 14.75
N HIS A 189 7.33 11.24 15.83
CA HIS A 189 7.92 9.89 15.85
C HIS A 189 7.19 8.92 16.79
N GLY A 190 6.03 9.33 17.32
CA GLY A 190 5.27 8.54 18.26
C GLY A 190 4.41 7.47 17.60
N PHE A 191 3.95 7.71 16.37
CA PHE A 191 3.11 6.83 15.57
C PHE A 191 3.15 7.27 14.11
N VAL A 192 2.69 6.41 13.20
CA VAL A 192 2.49 6.77 11.80
C VAL A 192 0.99 6.80 11.49
N LEU A 193 0.49 7.94 11.01
CA LEU A 193 -0.85 8.06 10.45
C LEU A 193 -0.88 7.62 8.98
N ILE A 194 -1.81 6.73 8.64
CA ILE A 194 -2.16 6.37 7.27
C ILE A 194 -3.64 6.72 7.04
N LEU A 195 -3.91 7.59 6.06
CA LEU A 195 -5.27 7.89 5.63
C LEU A 195 -5.58 7.12 4.36
N ALA A 196 -6.68 6.37 4.34
CA ALA A 196 -7.09 5.54 3.21
C ALA A 196 -8.44 5.98 2.65
N GLY A 197 -8.65 5.75 1.35
CA GLY A 197 -9.94 5.96 0.69
C GLY A 197 -9.87 5.89 -0.83
N TYR A 198 -10.97 6.21 -1.49
CA TYR A 198 -11.06 6.29 -2.95
C TYR A 198 -10.29 7.48 -3.51
N SER A 199 -9.66 7.29 -4.67
CA SER A 199 -8.73 8.27 -5.23
C SER A 199 -9.37 9.65 -5.45
N ARG A 200 -10.61 9.72 -5.96
CA ARG A 200 -11.29 11.00 -6.25
C ARG A 200 -11.67 11.74 -4.97
N GLU A 201 -12.22 11.02 -4.01
CA GLU A 201 -12.69 11.51 -2.73
C GLU A 201 -11.52 11.97 -1.86
N MET A 202 -10.41 11.24 -1.87
CA MET A 202 -9.19 11.63 -1.17
C MET A 202 -8.51 12.84 -1.82
N ASN A 203 -8.63 13.04 -3.15
CA ASN A 203 -8.19 14.27 -3.80
C ASN A 203 -9.00 15.47 -3.35
N HIS A 204 -10.33 15.32 -3.30
CA HIS A 204 -11.20 16.37 -2.78
C HIS A 204 -10.92 16.67 -1.30
N PHE A 205 -10.78 15.63 -0.48
CA PHE A 205 -10.46 15.74 0.95
C PHE A 205 -9.19 16.56 1.22
N LEU A 206 -8.11 16.32 0.46
CA LEU A 206 -6.87 17.11 0.60
C LEU A 206 -7.06 18.56 0.16
N SER A 207 -7.84 18.81 -0.91
CA SER A 207 -8.06 20.18 -1.41
C SER A 207 -8.78 21.08 -0.40
N LEU A 208 -9.61 20.48 0.48
CA LEU A 208 -10.32 21.20 1.54
C LEU A 208 -9.41 21.60 2.71
N ASN A 209 -8.26 20.93 2.86
CA ASN A 209 -7.36 21.11 3.99
C ASN A 209 -5.90 21.16 3.51
N PRO A 210 -5.43 22.30 2.97
CA PRO A 210 -4.06 22.44 2.45
C PRO A 210 -2.98 22.06 3.48
N GLY A 211 -3.24 22.27 4.77
CA GLY A 211 -2.36 21.87 5.86
C GLY A 211 -2.16 20.35 5.99
N LEU A 212 -3.12 19.53 5.55
CA LEU A 212 -2.94 18.07 5.51
C LEU A 212 -1.96 17.67 4.41
N GLN A 213 -2.08 18.25 3.20
CA GLN A 213 -1.30 17.82 2.04
C GLN A 213 0.22 17.85 2.28
N SER A 214 0.73 18.89 2.94
CA SER A 214 2.17 19.02 3.23
C SER A 214 2.69 17.99 4.25
N ARG A 215 1.79 17.36 5.02
CA ARG A 215 2.14 16.41 6.09
C ARG A 215 2.12 14.95 5.64
N PHE A 216 1.71 14.67 4.41
CA PHE A 216 1.73 13.33 3.80
C PHE A 216 2.73 13.29 2.64
N PRO A 217 4.03 13.08 2.93
CA PRO A 217 5.05 13.01 1.87
C PRO A 217 4.90 11.78 0.97
N PHE A 218 4.28 10.71 1.46
CA PHE A 218 4.08 9.48 0.71
C PHE A 218 2.62 9.32 0.29
N ILE A 219 2.38 9.34 -1.01
CA ILE A 219 1.09 9.01 -1.62
C ILE A 219 1.24 7.68 -2.35
N ILE A 220 0.51 6.67 -1.91
CA ILE A 220 0.52 5.33 -2.49
C ILE A 220 -0.79 5.11 -3.22
N GLU A 221 -0.70 4.87 -4.52
CA GLU A 221 -1.85 4.52 -5.36
C GLU A 221 -1.97 3.00 -5.51
N PHE A 222 -3.16 2.51 -5.19
CA PHE A 222 -3.54 1.11 -5.24
C PHE A 222 -4.44 0.91 -6.46
N ALA A 223 -3.82 0.55 -7.58
CA ALA A 223 -4.52 0.23 -8.81
C ALA A 223 -5.39 -1.03 -8.67
N ASP A 224 -6.42 -1.11 -9.52
CA ASP A 224 -7.23 -2.33 -9.63
C ASP A 224 -6.42 -3.49 -10.18
N TYR A 225 -6.71 -4.70 -9.68
CA TYR A 225 -6.06 -5.90 -10.16
C TYR A 225 -6.55 -6.28 -11.56
N SER A 226 -5.65 -6.75 -12.41
CA SER A 226 -6.02 -7.38 -13.68
C SER A 226 -6.83 -8.67 -13.46
N VAL A 227 -7.54 -9.15 -14.48
CA VAL A 227 -8.30 -10.41 -14.40
C VAL A 227 -7.41 -11.57 -13.94
N ASN A 228 -6.18 -11.67 -14.47
CA ASN A 228 -5.24 -12.72 -14.10
C ASN A 228 -4.82 -12.60 -12.63
N GLN A 229 -4.62 -11.37 -12.14
CA GLN A 229 -4.30 -11.12 -10.73
C GLN A 229 -5.48 -11.47 -9.81
N LEU A 230 -6.72 -11.14 -10.19
CA LEU A 230 -7.92 -11.51 -9.44
C LEU A 230 -8.11 -13.03 -9.37
N LEU A 231 -7.88 -13.73 -10.49
CA LEU A 231 -7.92 -15.19 -10.54
C LEU A 231 -6.86 -15.81 -9.63
N GLU A 232 -5.63 -15.30 -9.66
CA GLU A 232 -4.54 -15.74 -8.79
C GLU A 232 -4.86 -15.51 -7.30
N ILE A 233 -5.44 -14.36 -6.96
CA ILE A 233 -5.92 -14.08 -5.59
C ILE A 233 -6.96 -15.12 -5.18
N GLY A 234 -7.91 -15.44 -6.07
CA GLY A 234 -8.94 -16.44 -5.82
C GLY A 234 -8.36 -17.84 -5.60
N LYS A 235 -7.42 -18.27 -6.44
CA LYS A 235 -6.71 -19.55 -6.28
C LYS A 235 -6.03 -19.66 -4.92
N ARG A 236 -5.29 -18.63 -4.51
CA ARG A 236 -4.65 -18.60 -3.18
C ARG A 236 -5.67 -18.69 -2.05
N MET A 237 -6.83 -18.04 -2.17
CA MET A 237 -7.89 -18.15 -1.17
C MET A 237 -8.48 -19.56 -1.08
N TYR A 238 -8.57 -20.31 -2.19
CA TYR A 238 -8.96 -21.71 -2.16
C TYR A 238 -7.85 -22.57 -1.51
N GLU A 239 -6.59 -22.40 -1.94
CA GLU A 239 -5.45 -23.15 -1.42
C GLU A 239 -5.26 -22.96 0.09
N GLU A 240 -5.37 -21.73 0.60
CA GLU A 240 -5.30 -21.40 2.04
C GLU A 240 -6.38 -22.12 2.86
N ARG A 241 -7.49 -22.50 2.22
CA ARG A 241 -8.62 -23.21 2.83
C ARG A 241 -8.65 -24.70 2.46
N GLU A 242 -7.58 -25.21 1.86
CA GLU A 242 -7.43 -26.60 1.41
C GLU A 242 -8.42 -27.03 0.31
N TYR A 243 -8.94 -26.09 -0.47
CA TYR A 243 -9.78 -26.35 -1.64
C TYR A 243 -8.98 -26.26 -2.94
N GLN A 244 -9.45 -26.96 -3.97
CA GLN A 244 -8.88 -26.98 -5.32
C GLN A 244 -9.97 -26.74 -6.35
N LEU A 245 -9.75 -25.78 -7.25
CA LEU A 245 -10.64 -25.55 -8.39
C LEU A 245 -10.42 -26.64 -9.45
N SER A 246 -11.51 -27.17 -10.01
CA SER A 246 -11.44 -27.90 -11.27
C SER A 246 -11.00 -26.96 -12.41
N LYS A 247 -10.45 -27.51 -13.51
CA LYS A 247 -10.03 -26.70 -14.66
C LYS A 247 -11.20 -25.93 -15.27
N GLU A 248 -12.37 -26.57 -15.32
CA GLU A 248 -13.61 -25.98 -15.82
C GLU A 248 -14.10 -24.85 -14.89
N ALA A 249 -13.98 -25.03 -13.58
CA ALA A 249 -14.29 -24.01 -12.59
C ALA A 249 -13.36 -22.80 -12.74
N GLU A 250 -12.07 -23.04 -12.93
CA GLU A 250 -11.08 -21.97 -13.15
C GLU A 250 -11.41 -21.15 -14.41
N TRP A 251 -11.73 -21.81 -15.53
CA TRP A 251 -12.12 -21.12 -16.77
C TRP A 251 -13.39 -20.30 -16.59
N LYS A 252 -14.44 -20.90 -16.00
CA LYS A 252 -15.69 -20.20 -15.70
C LYS A 252 -15.46 -18.98 -14.80
N PHE A 253 -14.58 -19.11 -13.80
CA PHE A 253 -14.25 -18.01 -12.90
C PHE A 253 -13.50 -16.89 -13.64
N ARG A 254 -12.53 -17.23 -14.49
CA ARG A 254 -11.79 -16.26 -15.31
C ARG A 254 -12.71 -15.48 -16.25
N ASP A 255 -13.59 -16.18 -16.96
CA ASP A 255 -14.52 -15.57 -17.93
C ASP A 255 -15.49 -14.63 -17.23
N HIS A 256 -16.00 -15.03 -16.06
CA HIS A 256 -16.83 -14.17 -15.22
C HIS A 256 -16.11 -12.92 -14.75
N LEU A 257 -14.88 -13.05 -14.24
CA LEU A 257 -14.06 -11.91 -13.84
C LEU A 257 -13.80 -10.96 -15.01
N HIS A 258 -13.61 -11.49 -16.22
CA HIS A 258 -13.47 -10.69 -17.43
C HIS A 258 -14.75 -9.94 -17.76
N ALA A 259 -15.90 -10.63 -17.79
CA ALA A 259 -17.20 -10.03 -18.08
C ALA A 259 -17.54 -8.90 -17.10
N VAL A 260 -17.39 -9.15 -15.79
CA VAL A 260 -17.73 -8.19 -14.74
C VAL A 260 -16.80 -6.98 -14.76
N LYS A 261 -15.48 -7.20 -14.88
CA LYS A 261 -14.49 -6.11 -14.83
C LYS A 261 -14.61 -5.13 -16.01
N TYR A 262 -14.97 -5.64 -17.18
CA TYR A 262 -15.14 -4.82 -18.40
C TYR A 262 -16.59 -4.45 -18.69
N SER A 263 -17.52 -4.81 -17.80
CA SER A 263 -18.90 -4.35 -17.88
C SER A 263 -18.97 -2.84 -17.59
N SER A 264 -19.64 -2.09 -18.45
CA SER A 264 -19.80 -0.63 -18.30
C SER A 264 -20.70 -0.22 -17.12
N GLN A 265 -21.27 -1.18 -16.39
CA GLN A 265 -22.28 -0.95 -15.36
C GLN A 265 -21.69 -0.80 -13.94
N ILE A 266 -20.45 -1.22 -13.72
CA ILE A 266 -19.82 -1.17 -12.40
C ILE A 266 -18.97 0.08 -12.28
N THR A 267 -19.47 1.07 -11.54
CA THR A 267 -18.76 2.33 -11.26
C THR A 267 -17.58 2.15 -10.30
N SER A 268 -17.58 1.10 -9.46
CA SER A 268 -16.47 0.76 -8.57
C SER A 268 -16.40 -0.75 -8.32
N PHE A 269 -15.36 -1.40 -8.83
CA PHE A 269 -15.13 -2.83 -8.65
C PHE A 269 -14.35 -3.08 -7.35
N SER A 270 -14.86 -3.95 -6.47
CA SER A 270 -14.29 -4.17 -5.12
C SER A 270 -13.14 -5.19 -5.06
N ASN A 271 -12.53 -5.51 -6.21
CA ASN A 271 -11.30 -6.31 -6.35
C ASN A 271 -11.28 -7.59 -5.49
N GLY A 272 -10.34 -7.70 -4.55
CA GLY A 272 -10.19 -8.87 -3.68
C GLY A 272 -11.42 -9.14 -2.80
N ARG A 273 -12.23 -8.12 -2.47
CA ARG A 273 -13.50 -8.32 -1.75
C ARG A 273 -14.51 -9.05 -2.62
N TYR A 274 -14.59 -8.68 -3.91
CA TYR A 274 -15.44 -9.38 -4.88
C TYR A 274 -15.02 -10.85 -5.04
N VAL A 275 -13.72 -11.09 -5.21
CA VAL A 275 -13.14 -12.44 -5.32
C VAL A 275 -13.44 -13.27 -4.06
N ARG A 276 -13.24 -12.71 -2.87
CA ARG A 276 -13.57 -13.39 -1.60
C ARG A 276 -15.04 -13.81 -1.54
N ASN A 277 -15.96 -12.92 -1.94
CA ASN A 277 -17.39 -13.24 -1.94
C ASN A 277 -17.72 -14.41 -2.87
N ILE A 278 -17.09 -14.48 -4.05
CA ILE A 278 -17.24 -15.62 -4.97
C ILE A 278 -16.72 -16.91 -4.34
N VAL A 279 -15.52 -16.89 -3.77
CA VAL A 279 -14.92 -18.05 -3.08
C VAL A 279 -15.84 -18.55 -1.98
N GLU A 280 -16.33 -17.66 -1.12
CA GLU A 280 -17.25 -18.01 -0.02
C GLU A 280 -18.62 -18.51 -0.48
N LYS A 281 -19.16 -17.95 -1.58
CA LYS A 281 -20.40 -18.45 -2.19
C LYS A 281 -20.18 -19.86 -2.74
N SER A 282 -19.09 -20.09 -3.46
CA SER A 282 -18.82 -21.38 -4.10
C SER A 282 -18.63 -22.51 -3.09
N ILE A 283 -17.93 -22.26 -1.97
CA ILE A 283 -17.74 -23.24 -0.90
C ILE A 283 -19.10 -23.60 -0.28
N ARG A 284 -19.98 -22.60 -0.07
CA ARG A 284 -21.35 -22.88 0.40
C ARG A 284 -22.16 -23.69 -0.61
N THR A 285 -22.03 -23.41 -1.91
CA THR A 285 -22.71 -24.20 -2.94
C THR A 285 -22.21 -25.63 -2.98
N GLN A 286 -20.89 -25.85 -2.89
CA GLN A 286 -20.30 -27.18 -2.85
C GLN A 286 -20.79 -27.96 -1.63
N ALA A 287 -20.85 -27.33 -0.46
CA ALA A 287 -21.38 -27.96 0.74
C ALA A 287 -22.85 -28.42 0.55
N MET A 288 -23.68 -27.61 -0.10
CA MET A 288 -25.07 -27.98 -0.41
C MET A 288 -25.16 -29.11 -1.43
N ARG A 289 -24.28 -29.13 -2.44
CA ARG A 289 -24.22 -30.21 -3.44
C ARG A 289 -23.82 -31.54 -2.78
N LEU A 290 -22.74 -31.54 -2.00
CA LEU A 290 -22.27 -32.75 -1.31
C LEU A 290 -23.30 -33.29 -0.30
N LEU A 291 -24.04 -32.39 0.36
CA LEU A 291 -25.14 -32.79 1.25
C LEU A 291 -26.26 -33.54 0.52
N GLN A 292 -26.51 -33.23 -0.76
CA GLN A 292 -27.52 -33.92 -1.57
C GLN A 292 -27.02 -35.25 -2.15
N GLU A 293 -25.71 -35.40 -2.34
CA GLU A 293 -25.08 -36.60 -2.90
C GLU A 293 -24.91 -37.73 -1.85
N ASP A 294 -24.98 -37.40 -0.55
CA ASP A 294 -24.95 -38.29 0.63
C ASP A 294 -23.75 -39.28 0.72
N THR A 295 -22.85 -39.25 -0.26
CA THR A 295 -21.61 -40.02 -0.35
C THR A 295 -20.55 -39.16 -1.03
N TYR A 296 -19.39 -39.02 -0.39
CA TYR A 296 -18.30 -38.19 -0.88
C TYR A 296 -16.96 -38.72 -0.36
N ASP A 297 -15.94 -38.63 -1.20
CA ASP A 297 -14.57 -38.97 -0.84
C ASP A 297 -13.73 -37.71 -0.54
N LYS A 298 -12.43 -37.89 -0.31
CA LYS A 298 -11.53 -36.76 -0.04
C LYS A 298 -11.45 -35.78 -1.22
N TYR A 299 -11.50 -36.26 -2.46
CA TYR A 299 -11.44 -35.42 -3.66
C TYR A 299 -12.70 -34.56 -3.79
N ASP A 300 -13.86 -35.10 -3.44
CA ASP A 300 -15.13 -34.34 -3.45
C ASP A 300 -15.11 -33.21 -2.42
N LEU A 301 -14.58 -33.49 -1.21
CA LEU A 301 -14.52 -32.53 -0.11
C LEU A 301 -13.60 -31.35 -0.39
N ILE A 302 -12.51 -31.55 -1.15
CA ILE A 302 -11.56 -30.48 -1.52
C ILE A 302 -11.90 -29.85 -2.88
N GLY A 303 -12.68 -30.53 -3.73
CA GLY A 303 -12.92 -30.11 -5.11
C GLY A 303 -14.06 -29.09 -5.26
N ILE A 304 -13.75 -27.94 -5.86
CA ILE A 304 -14.74 -26.95 -6.31
C ILE A 304 -14.94 -27.09 -7.82
N SER A 305 -16.14 -27.50 -8.22
CA SER A 305 -16.54 -27.70 -9.60
C SER A 305 -17.10 -26.42 -10.24
N SER A 306 -17.26 -26.43 -11.56
CA SER A 306 -17.88 -25.31 -12.28
C SER A 306 -19.34 -25.07 -11.90
N MET A 307 -20.04 -26.09 -11.40
CA MET A 307 -21.43 -25.99 -10.91
C MET A 307 -21.50 -25.23 -9.58
N ASP A 308 -20.46 -25.32 -8.76
CA ASP A 308 -20.41 -24.67 -7.45
C ASP A 308 -20.24 -23.13 -7.59
N LEU A 309 -19.69 -22.69 -8.72
CA LEU A 309 -19.61 -21.29 -9.13
C LEU A 309 -20.97 -20.77 -9.66
N MET A 310 -21.91 -20.53 -8.74
CA MET A 310 -23.20 -19.87 -9.00
C MET A 310 -23.02 -18.35 -9.18
N LEU A 311 -22.39 -18.01 -10.29
CA LEU A 311 -22.10 -16.65 -10.73
C LEU A 311 -23.35 -16.13 -11.45
N GLU A 312 -24.32 -15.63 -10.69
CA GLU A 312 -25.48 -14.94 -11.26
C GLU A 312 -24.98 -13.66 -11.94
N GLU A 313 -25.50 -13.36 -13.13
CA GLU A 313 -25.54 -11.99 -13.62
C GLU A 313 -26.41 -11.24 -12.60
N GLU A 314 -25.79 -10.48 -11.71
CA GLU A 314 -26.52 -9.57 -10.83
C GLU A 314 -27.27 -8.57 -11.72
N THR A 315 -28.49 -8.93 -12.09
CA THR A 315 -29.50 -8.01 -12.59
C THR A 315 -29.90 -7.14 -11.41
N HIS A 316 -29.09 -6.10 -11.17
CA HIS A 316 -29.46 -5.08 -10.19
C HIS A 316 -30.70 -4.36 -10.71
N SER A 317 -31.80 -4.63 -10.03
CA SER A 317 -33.00 -3.82 -10.10
C SER A 317 -32.64 -2.39 -9.71
N THR A 318 -33.07 -1.48 -10.58
CA THR A 318 -33.02 -0.01 -10.57
C THR A 318 -32.99 0.68 -9.22
#